data_AF-A0A380DPU7-F1
#
_entry.id   AF-A0A380DPU7-F1
#
_cell.length_a   1.000
_cell.length_b   1.000
_cell.length_c   1.000
_cell.angle_alpha   90.00
_cell.angle_beta   90.00
_cell.angle_gamma   90.00
#
_symmetry.space_group_name_H-M   'P 1'
#
loop_
_entity.id
_entity.type
_entity.pdbx_description
1 polymer ?
#
loop_
_entity_poly.entity_id
_entity_poly.type
_entity_poly.pdbx_seq_one_letter_code
_entity_poly.pdbx_strand_id
1 'polypeptide(L)'
;MYAEKLAEFGYVTVVYDASHQGESEGSPIYLEDPFARTEDVRASVDYLTTLDFVDNDRIGALGVCAGGGYTVSAARTERRIKALATGKYGRYWRFIP
;
A
#
# COMPACT_ATOMS: atom_id res chain seq x y z
N MET A 1 -5.97 7.46 -10.38
CA MET A 1 -7.26 6.73 -10.24
C MET A 1 -7.63 6.32 -8.80
N TYR A 2 -6.94 5.42 -8.07
CA TYR A 2 -7.31 5.13 -6.66
C TYR A 2 -6.69 6.12 -5.66
N ALA A 3 -5.36 6.25 -5.67
CA ALA A 3 -4.64 7.17 -4.80
C ALA A 3 -5.09 8.62 -5.00
N GLU A 4 -5.18 9.07 -6.25
CA GLU A 4 -5.73 10.37 -6.61
C GLU A 4 -7.14 10.62 -6.06
N LYS A 5 -8.03 9.61 -6.11
CA LYS A 5 -9.38 9.76 -5.58
C LYS A 5 -9.40 9.84 -4.05
N LEU A 6 -8.51 9.10 -3.39
CA LEU A 6 -8.30 9.22 -1.94
C LEU A 6 -7.69 10.59 -1.59
N ALA A 7 -6.77 11.11 -2.40
CA ALA A 7 -6.21 12.44 -2.20
C ALA A 7 -7.28 13.54 -2.31
N GLU A 8 -8.24 13.42 -3.24
CA GLU A 8 -9.41 14.31 -3.31
C GLU A 8 -10.28 14.27 -2.04
N PHE A 9 -10.28 13.16 -1.31
CA PHE A 9 -10.96 13.02 -0.01
C PHE A 9 -10.11 13.48 1.18
N GLY A 10 -8.94 14.08 0.93
CA GLY A 10 -8.06 14.63 1.96
C GLY A 10 -7.06 13.64 2.56
N TYR A 11 -6.88 12.46 1.95
CA TYR A 11 -5.85 11.51 2.38
C TYR A 11 -4.50 11.84 1.77
N VAL A 12 -3.43 11.68 2.54
CA VAL A 12 -2.07 11.56 1.98
C VAL A 12 -1.94 10.14 1.41
N THR A 13 -1.50 10.01 0.17
CA THR A 13 -1.38 8.70 -0.50
C THR A 13 0.01 8.51 -1.09
N VAL A 14 0.59 7.34 -0.86
CA VAL A 14 1.80 6.86 -1.54
C VAL A 14 1.43 5.73 -2.49
N VAL A 15 1.99 5.77 -3.70
CA VAL A 15 1.96 4.68 -4.68
C VAL A 15 3.39 4.41 -5.07
N TYR A 16 3.76 3.15 -5.14
CA TYR A 16 5.12 2.73 -5.41
C TYR A 16 5.12 1.61 -6.44
N ASP A 17 6.20 1.52 -7.20
CA ASP A 17 6.52 0.32 -7.95
C ASP A 17 7.22 -0.65 -7.02
N ALA A 18 6.80 -1.91 -7.04
CA ALA A 18 7.38 -2.92 -6.18
C ALA A 18 8.84 -3.20 -6.55
N SER A 19 9.60 -3.76 -5.61
CA SER A 19 10.98 -4.16 -5.87
C SER A 19 11.06 -5.03 -7.14
N HIS A 20 12.05 -4.76 -8.00
CA HIS A 20 12.24 -5.40 -9.30
C HIS A 20 11.19 -5.10 -10.38
N GLN A 21 10.28 -4.14 -10.17
CA GLN A 21 9.21 -3.78 -11.12
C GLN A 21 9.24 -2.30 -11.47
N GLY A 22 8.69 -1.95 -12.63
CA GLY A 22 8.47 -0.56 -13.04
C GLY A 22 9.74 0.30 -12.98
N GLU A 23 9.66 1.43 -12.29
CA GLU A 23 10.77 2.35 -12.06
C GLU A 23 11.60 2.03 -10.81
N SER A 24 11.17 1.05 -10.00
CA SER A 24 11.91 0.62 -8.82
C SER A 24 13.11 -0.25 -9.18
N GLU A 25 14.20 -0.06 -8.44
CA GLU A 25 15.43 -0.83 -8.60
C GLU A 25 15.24 -2.32 -8.24
N GLY A 26 16.17 -3.16 -8.71
CA GLY A 26 16.22 -4.58 -8.37
C GLY A 26 16.79 -5.42 -9.50
N SER A 27 17.51 -6.50 -9.13
CA SER A 27 18.01 -7.50 -10.08
C SER A 27 17.77 -8.92 -9.52
N PRO A 28 17.19 -9.85 -10.29
CA PRO A 28 16.76 -9.71 -11.68
C PRO A 28 15.50 -8.84 -11.84
N ILE A 29 15.35 -8.18 -12.99
CA ILE A 29 14.12 -7.43 -13.31
C ILE A 29 12.92 -8.39 -13.46
N TYR A 30 11.73 -7.90 -13.12
CA TYR A 30 10.47 -8.65 -13.11
C TYR A 30 10.40 -9.83 -12.13
N LEU A 31 11.27 -9.85 -11.11
CA LEU A 31 11.15 -10.83 -10.03
C LEU A 31 9.84 -10.60 -9.26
N GLU A 32 9.12 -11.70 -9.04
CA GLU A 32 7.90 -11.73 -8.22
C GLU A 32 8.17 -12.60 -7.00
N ASP A 33 8.83 -12.03 -6.00
CA ASP A 33 9.02 -12.66 -4.69
C ASP A 33 7.93 -12.17 -3.72
N PRO A 34 7.00 -13.04 -3.26
CA PRO A 34 5.92 -12.64 -2.37
C PRO A 34 6.39 -12.10 -1.01
N PHE A 35 7.58 -12.50 -0.54
CA PHE A 35 8.15 -11.97 0.70
C PHE A 35 8.63 -10.53 0.49
N ALA A 36 9.37 -10.29 -0.60
CA ALA A 36 9.78 -8.94 -0.99
C ALA A 36 8.57 -8.02 -1.19
N ARG A 37 7.50 -8.50 -1.87
CA ARG A 37 6.28 -7.70 -2.06
C ARG A 37 5.54 -7.37 -0.76
N THR A 38 5.60 -8.27 0.21
CA THR A 38 5.07 -7.98 1.55
C THR A 38 5.93 -6.93 2.25
N GLU A 39 7.25 -6.98 2.05
CA GLU A 39 8.19 -6.02 2.64
C GLU A 39 8.07 -4.64 2.00
N ASP A 40 7.85 -4.54 0.70
CA ASP A 40 7.62 -3.26 0.02
C ASP A 40 6.42 -2.49 0.61
N VAL A 41 5.38 -3.21 1.06
CA VAL A 41 4.25 -2.60 1.80
C VAL A 41 4.73 -2.00 3.13
N ARG A 42 5.59 -2.70 3.88
CA ARG A 42 6.14 -2.22 5.15
C ARG A 42 7.09 -1.03 4.94
N ALA A 43 7.94 -1.10 3.93
CA ALA A 43 8.83 -0.01 3.54
C ALA A 43 8.05 1.25 3.15
N SER A 44 6.90 1.09 2.49
CA SER A 44 6.01 2.21 2.19
C SER A 44 5.40 2.84 3.45
N VAL A 45 5.07 2.02 4.45
CA VAL A 45 4.63 2.51 5.78
C VAL A 45 5.78 3.22 6.48
N ASP A 46 7.00 2.68 6.43
CA ASP A 46 8.19 3.34 6.99
C ASP A 46 8.37 4.73 6.38
N TYR A 47 8.32 4.84 5.06
CA TYR A 47 8.42 6.11 4.36
C TYR A 47 7.35 7.11 4.85
N LEU A 48 6.07 6.70 4.91
CA LEU A 48 5.00 7.55 5.42
C LEU A 48 5.27 8.05 6.85
N THR A 49 5.85 7.21 7.70
CA THR A 49 6.14 7.58 9.10
C THR A 49 7.26 8.60 9.26
N THR A 50 8.03 8.86 8.20
CA THR A 50 9.06 9.91 8.18
C THR A 50 8.52 11.29 7.82
N LEU A 51 7.25 11.39 7.40
CA LEU A 51 6.65 12.64 6.92
C LEU A 51 5.92 13.34 8.06
N ASP A 52 6.37 14.54 8.43
CA ASP A 52 5.82 15.32 9.56
C ASP A 52 4.32 15.66 9.43
N PHE A 53 3.79 15.64 8.21
CA PHE A 53 2.38 15.93 7.91
C PHE A 53 1.50 14.67 7.84
N VAL A 54 2.05 13.49 8.15
CA VAL A 54 1.31 12.23 8.23
C VAL A 54 1.08 11.85 9.70
N ASP A 55 -0.17 11.52 10.03
CA ASP A 55 -0.53 11.01 11.35
C ASP A 55 -0.27 9.49 11.42
N ASN A 56 0.75 9.11 12.21
CA ASN A 56 1.19 7.72 12.38
C ASN A 56 0.14 6.81 13.01
N ASP A 57 -0.86 7.36 13.71
CA ASP A 57 -1.97 6.59 14.27
C ASP A 57 -3.13 6.42 13.28
N ARG A 58 -3.00 6.92 12.04
CA ARG A 58 -4.07 6.90 11.02
C ARG A 58 -3.61 6.37 9.66
N ILE A 59 -2.61 5.49 9.66
CA ILE A 59 -2.12 4.85 8.42
C ILE A 59 -3.03 3.66 8.05
N GLY A 60 -3.53 3.67 6.81
CA GLY A 60 -4.29 2.57 6.21
C GLY A 60 -3.62 2.05 4.95
N ALA A 61 -3.96 0.83 4.53
CA ALA A 61 -3.40 0.21 3.34
C ALA A 61 -4.49 -0.31 2.39
N LEU A 62 -4.30 -0.07 1.09
CA LEU A 62 -5.19 -0.51 0.01
C LEU A 62 -4.40 -1.37 -0.97
N GLY A 63 -4.76 -2.65 -1.08
CA GLY A 63 -4.16 -3.58 -2.04
C GLY A 63 -5.15 -3.99 -3.13
N VAL A 64 -4.71 -3.99 -4.40
CA VAL A 64 -5.53 -4.38 -5.55
C VAL A 64 -4.97 -5.63 -6.21
N CYS A 65 -5.85 -6.57 -6.58
CA CYS A 65 -5.47 -7.85 -7.19
C CYS A 65 -4.48 -8.63 -6.31
N ALA A 66 -3.33 -9.07 -6.85
CA ALA A 66 -2.27 -9.72 -6.08
C ALA A 66 -1.74 -8.83 -4.94
N GLY A 67 -1.71 -7.50 -5.15
CA GLY A 67 -1.37 -6.53 -4.12
C GLY A 67 -2.24 -6.63 -2.86
N GLY A 68 -3.51 -7.04 -3.00
CA GLY A 68 -4.38 -7.32 -1.86
C GLY A 68 -3.83 -8.42 -0.95
N GLY A 69 -3.27 -9.48 -1.53
CA GLY A 69 -2.64 -10.57 -0.78
C GLY A 69 -1.40 -10.11 -0.02
N TYR A 70 -0.54 -9.31 -0.65
CA TYR A 70 0.66 -8.76 -0.02
C TYR A 70 0.31 -7.75 1.09
N THR A 71 -0.69 -6.91 0.88
CA THR A 71 -1.18 -5.98 1.91
C THR A 71 -1.76 -6.72 3.12
N VAL A 72 -2.56 -7.77 2.91
CA VAL A 72 -3.05 -8.63 4.00
C VAL A 72 -1.90 -9.29 4.73
N SER A 73 -0.91 -9.82 4.00
CA SER A 73 0.28 -10.46 4.57
C SER A 73 1.04 -9.49 5.49
N ALA A 74 1.27 -8.26 5.03
CA ALA A 74 1.97 -7.23 5.80
C ALA A 74 1.19 -6.82 7.06
N ALA A 75 -0.11 -6.55 6.92
CA ALA A 75 -0.98 -6.10 8.00
C ALA A 75 -1.10 -7.09 9.17
N ARG A 76 -0.77 -8.38 8.96
CA ARG A 76 -0.74 -9.37 10.05
C ARG A 76 0.32 -9.07 11.09
N THR A 77 1.45 -8.51 10.69
CA THR A 77 2.59 -8.22 11.58
C THR A 77 2.86 -6.73 11.72
N GLU A 78 2.45 -5.92 10.75
CA GLU A 78 2.62 -4.47 10.76
C GLU A 78 1.45 -3.78 11.48
N ARG A 79 1.65 -3.40 12.74
CA ARG A 79 0.61 -2.84 13.62
C ARG A 79 0.38 -1.34 13.41
N ARG A 80 1.21 -0.67 12.61
CA ARG A 80 0.98 0.72 12.18
C ARG A 80 -0.16 0.82 11.17
N ILE A 81 -0.45 -0.25 10.42
CA ILE A 81 -1.63 -0.32 9.53
C ILE A 81 -2.89 -0.51 10.39
N LYS A 82 -3.74 0.52 10.45
CA LYS A 82 -4.96 0.55 11.26
C LYS A 82 -6.21 0.08 10.51
N ALA A 83 -6.19 0.23 9.19
CA ALA A 83 -7.26 -0.19 8.32
C ALA A 83 -6.70 -0.81 7.03
N LEU A 84 -7.39 -1.83 6.54
CA LEU A 84 -7.03 -2.61 5.36
C LEU A 84 -8.24 -2.61 4.43
N ALA A 85 -8.00 -2.36 3.15
CA ALA A 85 -8.96 -2.62 2.09
C ALA A 85 -8.30 -3.45 0.98
N THR A 86 -9.04 -4.42 0.44
CA THR A 86 -8.57 -5.26 -0.67
C THR A 86 -9.61 -5.32 -1.77
N GLY A 87 -9.22 -5.06 -3.02
CA GLY A 87 -10.14 -5.08 -4.15
C GLY A 87 -9.64 -5.86 -5.35
N LYS A 88 -10.58 -6.32 -6.19
CA LYS A 88 -10.33 -6.60 -7.61
C LYS A 88 -10.94 -5.48 -8.44
N TYR A 89 -10.49 -5.32 -9.68
CA TYR A 89 -11.07 -4.39 -10.65
C TYR A 89 -12.61 -4.55 -10.67
N GLY A 90 -13.33 -3.54 -10.17
CA GLY A 90 -14.79 -3.53 -10.02
C GLY A 90 -15.25 -2.40 -9.08
N ARG A 91 -16.27 -1.62 -9.49
CA ARG A 91 -16.80 -0.47 -8.74
C ARG A 91 -17.65 -0.91 -7.53
N TYR A 92 -17.04 -1.23 -6.39
CA TYR A 92 -17.79 -1.27 -5.12
C TYR A 92 -16.90 -0.83 -3.95
N TRP A 93 -16.84 0.49 -3.71
CA TRP A 93 -16.34 1.05 -2.45
C TRP A 93 -17.24 2.23 -2.06
N ARG A 94 -18.03 2.03 -1.00
CA ARG A 94 -18.67 3.12 -0.27
C ARG A 94 -18.34 2.92 1.20
N PHE A 95 -17.29 3.61 1.66
CA PHE A 95 -17.07 3.81 3.09
C PHE A 95 -18.12 4.83 3.54
N ILE A 96 -19.11 4.38 4.30
CA ILE A 96 -20.02 5.27 5.02
C ILE A 96 -19.38 5.52 6.39
N PRO A 97 -19.38 6.78 6.88
CA PRO A 97 -18.79 7.15 8.17
C PRO A 97 -19.35 6.34 9.35
#